data_AF-A0A2D9N756-F1
#
_entry.id   AF-A0A2D9N756-F1
#
_cell.length_a   1.000
_cell.length_b   1.000
_cell.length_c   1.000
_cell.angle_alpha   90.00
_cell.angle_beta   90.00
_cell.angle_gamma   90.00
#
_symmetry.space_group_name_H-M   'P 1'
#
loop_
_entity.id
_entity.type
_entity.pdbx_description
1 polymer ?
#
loop_
_entity_poly.entity_id
_entity_poly.type
_entity_poly.pdbx_seq_one_letter_code
_entity_poly.pdbx_strand_id
1 'polypeptide(L)'
;MEIFLDIIVVFAFAFSSRIFWELHKRKKTTSLKNLFKAISLFIVFHFIVFPIGYVILIHGNTNSIRIEENIIRNEKEIKLTEAYKSNEEYDSLNQRENQNNVIQEILSLENDSLHRIEWAAIDNKKLIILDSFFIKGYTQGRNIPSDVVHKVITIYDKNGNKIVETITYSKSSTLAIVLTDILKEIDVEKRNFHKRIKKIESDKFWSYRQILPYTMNILFTDNFIPHNKVANVIYFIHSLVIGIFLLTFMASLYQNYIVSKK
;
A
#
# COMPACT_ATOMS: atom_id res chain seq x y z
N MET A 1 3.91 0.01 -3.59
CA MET A 1 4.96 1.05 -3.65
C MET A 1 5.21 1.70 -2.28
N GLU A 2 4.17 2.00 -1.49
CA GLU A 2 4.31 2.64 -0.17
C GLU A 2 5.17 1.86 0.84
N ILE A 3 4.95 0.54 0.98
CA ILE A 3 5.73 -0.33 1.88
C ILE A 3 7.22 -0.31 1.53
N PHE A 4 7.56 -0.26 0.25
CA PHE A 4 8.96 -0.22 -0.21
C PHE A 4 9.65 1.08 0.22
N LEU A 5 8.96 2.21 0.08
CA LEU A 5 9.49 3.50 0.54
C LEU A 5 9.61 3.55 2.07
N ASP A 6 8.63 3.02 2.80
CA ASP A 6 8.71 2.90 4.26
C ASP A 6 9.94 2.08 4.69
N ILE A 7 10.19 0.96 4.02
CA ILE A 7 11.36 0.12 4.24
C ILE A 7 12.65 0.91 3.98
N ILE A 8 12.75 1.64 2.86
CA ILE A 8 13.94 2.46 2.55
C ILE A 8 14.21 3.47 3.67
N VAL A 9 13.18 4.17 4.15
CA VAL A 9 13.35 5.17 5.21
C VAL A 9 13.82 4.52 6.51
N VAL A 10 13.24 3.38 6.90
CA VAL A 10 13.70 2.62 8.08
C VAL A 10 15.15 2.16 7.93
N PHE A 11 15.54 1.67 6.75
CA PHE A 11 16.94 1.29 6.46
C PHE A 11 17.88 2.48 6.54
N ALA A 12 17.47 3.66 6.05
CA ALA A 12 18.27 4.87 6.15
C ALA A 12 18.54 5.24 7.62
N PHE A 13 17.50 5.25 8.47
CA PHE A 13 17.69 5.50 9.91
C PHE A 13 18.53 4.43 10.60
N ALA A 14 18.33 3.15 10.27
CA ALA A 14 19.13 2.06 10.83
C ALA A 14 20.62 2.22 10.44
N PHE A 15 20.89 2.58 9.20
CA PHE A 15 22.24 2.85 8.71
C PHE A 15 22.87 4.07 9.41
N SER A 16 22.13 5.17 9.56
CA SER A 16 22.58 6.34 10.33
C SER A 16 22.89 5.98 11.79
N SER A 17 22.03 5.21 12.46
CA SER A 17 22.28 4.75 13.81
C SER A 17 23.56 3.91 13.91
N ARG A 18 23.79 3.01 12.94
CA ARG A 18 25.01 2.20 12.86
C ARG A 18 26.25 3.07 12.73
N ILE A 19 26.22 4.12 11.90
CA ILE A 19 27.34 5.06 11.76
C ILE A 19 27.68 5.68 13.13
N PHE A 20 26.68 6.20 13.84
CA PHE A 20 26.89 6.80 15.17
C PHE A 20 27.40 5.79 16.21
N TRP A 21 26.92 4.55 16.16
CA TRP A 21 27.41 3.47 17.02
C TRP A 21 28.91 3.17 16.79
N GLU A 22 29.34 3.14 15.54
CA GLU A 22 30.75 2.91 15.19
C GLU A 22 31.63 4.12 15.54
N LEU A 23 31.12 5.35 15.40
CA LEU A 23 31.82 6.55 15.83
C LEU A 23 32.04 6.56 17.35
N HIS A 24 31.05 6.13 18.14
CA HIS A 24 31.19 5.98 19.59
C HIS A 24 32.41 5.10 19.96
N LYS A 25 32.61 3.95 19.30
CA LYS A 25 33.73 3.04 19.59
C LYS A 25 35.10 3.67 19.33
N ARG A 26 35.19 4.59 18.37
CA ARG A 26 36.46 5.19 17.90
C ARG A 26 36.91 6.41 18.71
N LYS A 27 36.02 7.05 19.46
CA LYS A 27 36.37 8.28 20.20
C LYS A 27 37.18 7.95 21.45
N LYS A 28 38.05 8.87 21.87
CA LYS A 28 38.86 8.71 23.10
C LYS A 28 38.18 9.30 24.34
N THR A 29 37.50 10.44 24.19
CA THR A 29 36.83 11.15 25.29
C THR A 29 35.52 10.49 25.69
N THR A 30 35.33 10.27 26.99
CA THR A 30 34.12 9.64 27.56
C THR A 30 32.84 10.42 27.24
N SER A 31 32.91 11.76 27.19
CA SER A 31 31.78 12.63 26.84
C SER A 31 31.28 12.40 25.41
N LEU A 32 32.17 12.46 24.41
CA LEU A 32 31.81 12.22 23.01
C LEU A 32 31.38 10.77 22.76
N LYS A 33 32.00 9.81 23.47
CA LYS A 33 31.57 8.42 23.44
C LYS A 33 30.09 8.29 23.83
N ASN A 34 29.73 8.81 25.00
CA ASN A 34 28.37 8.74 25.53
C ASN A 34 27.37 9.48 24.63
N LEU A 35 27.78 10.64 24.09
CA LEU A 35 26.96 11.39 23.13
C LEU A 35 26.62 10.58 21.87
N PHE A 36 27.61 10.01 21.19
CA PHE A 36 27.36 9.22 19.97
C PHE A 36 26.57 7.94 20.25
N LYS A 37 26.81 7.30 21.40
CA LYS A 37 26.00 6.16 21.86
C LYS A 37 24.54 6.57 22.08
N ALA A 38 24.31 7.70 22.75
CA ALA A 38 22.98 8.24 22.99
C ALA A 38 22.25 8.60 21.68
N ILE A 39 22.94 9.24 20.73
CA ILE A 39 22.38 9.56 19.39
C ILE A 39 22.00 8.28 18.65
N SER A 40 22.87 7.26 18.64
CA SER A 40 22.59 5.99 17.98
C SER A 40 21.35 5.30 18.56
N LEU A 41 21.24 5.21 19.90
CA LEU A 41 20.08 4.65 20.57
C LEU A 41 18.83 5.47 20.34
N PHE A 42 18.93 6.80 20.39
CA PHE A 42 17.82 7.70 20.12
C PHE A 42 17.27 7.49 18.72
N ILE A 43 18.12 7.38 17.69
CA ILE A 43 17.66 7.12 16.32
C ILE A 43 16.88 5.80 16.23
N VAL A 44 17.37 4.72 16.86
CA VAL A 44 16.67 3.43 16.84
C VAL A 44 15.32 3.54 17.53
N PHE A 45 15.29 4.05 18.76
CA PHE A 45 14.04 4.08 19.51
C PHE A 45 13.06 5.11 18.95
N HIS A 46 13.48 6.36 18.80
CA HIS A 46 12.63 7.49 18.43
C HIS A 46 12.21 7.49 16.95
N PHE A 47 13.12 7.15 16.02
CA PHE A 47 12.77 7.18 14.59
C PHE A 47 12.35 5.82 14.02
N ILE A 48 12.63 4.69 14.68
CA ILE A 48 12.27 3.37 14.15
C ILE A 48 11.22 2.69 15.03
N VAL A 49 11.58 2.38 16.28
CA VAL A 49 10.75 1.54 17.16
C VAL A 49 9.41 2.21 17.48
N PHE A 50 9.43 3.47 17.93
CA PHE A 50 8.19 4.15 18.33
C PHE A 50 7.24 4.41 17.17
N PRO A 51 7.65 4.96 16.02
CA PRO A 51 6.73 5.16 14.88
C PRO A 51 6.12 3.84 14.41
N ILE A 52 6.89 2.75 14.32
CA ILE A 52 6.36 1.42 13.99
C ILE A 52 5.35 0.96 15.06
N GLY A 53 5.68 1.11 16.33
CA GLY A 53 4.79 0.78 17.44
C GLY A 53 3.45 1.53 17.37
N TYR A 54 3.48 2.81 17.01
CA TYR A 54 2.27 3.61 16.84
C TYR A 54 1.45 3.20 15.63
N VAL A 55 2.07 2.85 14.49
CA VAL A 55 1.33 2.28 13.35
C VAL A 55 0.61 1.00 13.77
N ILE A 56 1.29 0.12 14.50
CA ILE A 56 0.69 -1.13 14.99
C ILE A 56 -0.50 -0.84 15.92
N LEU A 57 -0.37 0.11 16.84
CA LEU A 57 -1.46 0.52 17.73
C LEU A 57 -2.68 1.03 16.97
N ILE A 58 -2.49 1.95 16.03
CA ILE A 58 -3.59 2.55 15.26
C ILE A 58 -4.28 1.51 14.37
N HIS A 59 -3.51 0.62 13.72
CA HIS A 59 -4.10 -0.45 12.90
C HIS A 59 -4.91 -1.45 13.73
N GLY A 60 -4.44 -1.78 14.95
CA GLY A 60 -5.16 -2.63 15.89
C GLY A 60 -6.44 -1.97 16.39
N ASN A 61 -6.37 -0.70 16.78
CA ASN A 61 -7.50 0.10 17.24
C ASN A 61 -7.26 1.59 16.92
N THR A 62 -8.10 2.17 16.07
CA THR A 62 -7.98 3.58 15.65
C THR A 62 -8.25 4.56 16.79
N ASN A 63 -8.99 4.13 17.82
CA ASN A 63 -9.22 4.91 19.03
C ASN A 63 -8.08 4.77 20.06
N SER A 64 -6.97 4.11 19.72
CA SER A 64 -5.80 4.01 20.60
C SER A 64 -5.08 5.34 20.76
N ILE A 65 -5.06 6.14 19.69
CA ILE A 65 -4.40 7.43 19.59
C ILE A 65 -5.36 8.39 18.89
N ARG A 66 -5.65 9.51 19.54
CA ARG A 66 -6.39 10.60 18.93
C ARG A 66 -5.40 11.51 18.21
N ILE A 67 -5.54 11.55 16.88
CA ILE A 67 -4.87 12.54 16.03
C ILE A 67 -5.87 13.68 15.81
N GLU A 68 -5.37 14.91 15.65
CA GLU A 68 -6.23 16.07 15.37
C GLU A 68 -7.12 15.83 14.14
N GLU A 69 -8.39 16.21 14.22
CA GLU A 69 -9.40 15.81 13.21
C GLU A 69 -9.13 16.41 11.83
N ASN A 70 -8.62 17.64 11.77
CA ASN A 70 -8.15 18.29 10.54
C ASN A 70 -7.05 17.48 9.84
N ILE A 71 -6.11 16.90 10.59
CA ILE A 71 -5.03 16.07 10.07
C ILE A 71 -5.61 14.78 9.52
N ILE A 72 -6.47 14.09 10.29
CA ILE A 72 -7.13 12.87 9.84
C ILE A 72 -7.92 13.14 8.55
N ARG A 73 -8.70 14.22 8.52
CA ARG A 73 -9.51 14.61 7.35
C ARG A 73 -8.64 14.88 6.13
N ASN A 74 -7.56 15.66 6.28
CA ASN A 74 -6.67 15.99 5.17
C ASN A 74 -5.96 14.74 4.62
N GLU A 75 -5.41 13.89 5.48
CA GLU A 75 -4.75 12.64 5.05
C GLU A 75 -5.75 11.69 4.39
N LYS A 76 -6.97 11.60 4.94
CA LYS A 76 -8.06 10.81 4.36
C LYS A 76 -8.46 11.33 2.99
N GLU A 77 -8.60 12.64 2.83
CA GLU A 77 -8.91 13.26 1.54
C GLU A 77 -7.81 12.99 0.54
N ILE A 78 -6.53 13.13 0.91
CA ILE A 78 -5.39 12.78 0.05
C ILE A 78 -5.46 11.31 -0.35
N LYS A 79 -5.73 10.39 0.58
CA LYS A 79 -5.77 8.95 0.32
C LYS A 79 -6.96 8.51 -0.53
N LEU A 80 -8.14 9.07 -0.28
CA LEU A 80 -9.32 8.88 -1.13
C LEU A 80 -9.02 9.44 -2.51
N THR A 81 -8.52 10.66 -2.56
CA THR A 81 -8.10 11.29 -3.79
C THR A 81 -7.09 10.41 -4.52
N GLU A 82 -6.04 9.88 -3.92
CA GLU A 82 -5.09 8.93 -4.56
C GLU A 82 -5.72 7.60 -4.96
N ALA A 83 -6.73 7.12 -4.24
CA ALA A 83 -7.48 5.93 -4.61
C ALA A 83 -8.43 6.17 -5.79
N TYR A 84 -8.85 7.42 -6.00
CA TYR A 84 -9.75 7.84 -7.09
C TYR A 84 -9.04 8.65 -8.22
N LYS A 85 -7.84 9.21 -8.02
CA LYS A 85 -7.13 10.17 -8.91
C LYS A 85 -6.44 9.52 -10.09
N SER A 86 -6.26 8.21 -10.08
CA SER A 86 -6.35 7.51 -11.36
C SER A 86 -7.82 7.56 -11.76
N ASN A 87 -8.27 8.66 -12.38
CA ASN A 87 -9.61 8.70 -13.01
C ASN A 87 -9.79 7.46 -13.91
N GLU A 88 -8.69 6.94 -14.47
CA GLU A 88 -8.62 5.64 -15.14
C GLU A 88 -9.03 4.43 -14.28
N GLU A 89 -8.72 4.35 -12.99
CA GLU A 89 -9.03 3.17 -12.13
C GLU A 89 -10.51 3.16 -11.73
N TYR A 90 -11.10 4.31 -11.39
CA TYR A 90 -12.53 4.39 -11.08
C TYR A 90 -13.39 4.25 -12.35
N ASP A 91 -13.04 4.94 -13.43
CA ASP A 91 -13.74 4.82 -14.70
C ASP A 91 -13.55 3.42 -15.31
N SER A 92 -12.37 2.80 -15.17
CA SER A 92 -12.17 1.41 -15.60
C SER A 92 -12.92 0.41 -14.72
N LEU A 93 -13.12 0.67 -13.42
CA LEU A 93 -13.96 -0.19 -12.57
C LEU A 93 -15.42 -0.13 -12.99
N ASN A 94 -15.97 1.07 -13.24
CA ASN A 94 -17.33 1.23 -13.76
C ASN A 94 -17.46 0.60 -15.16
N GLN A 95 -16.45 0.77 -16.03
CA GLN A 95 -16.40 0.12 -17.33
C GLN A 95 -16.35 -1.41 -17.19
N ARG A 96 -15.54 -1.95 -16.28
CA ARG A 96 -15.46 -3.39 -15.98
C ARG A 96 -16.74 -3.93 -15.36
N GLU A 97 -17.48 -3.13 -14.62
CA GLU A 97 -18.80 -3.51 -14.10
C GLU A 97 -19.81 -3.68 -15.24
N ASN A 98 -19.82 -2.76 -16.22
CA ASN A 98 -20.60 -2.94 -17.43
C ASN A 98 -20.18 -4.19 -18.21
N GLN A 99 -18.87 -4.47 -18.30
CA GLN A 99 -18.36 -5.69 -18.93
C GLN A 99 -18.81 -6.95 -18.18
N ASN A 100 -18.84 -6.93 -16.84
CA ASN A 100 -19.30 -8.04 -16.00
C ASN A 100 -20.75 -8.40 -16.32
N ASN A 101 -21.64 -7.41 -16.38
CA ASN A 101 -23.06 -7.62 -16.68
C ASN A 101 -23.26 -8.27 -18.06
N VAL A 102 -22.54 -7.78 -19.09
CA VAL A 102 -22.61 -8.32 -20.45
C VAL A 102 -22.06 -9.75 -20.51
N ILE A 103 -20.94 -10.03 -19.83
CA ILE A 103 -20.35 -11.39 -19.80
C ILE A 103 -21.27 -12.36 -19.05
N GLN A 104 -21.90 -11.94 -17.95
CA GLN A 104 -22.89 -12.74 -17.23
C GLN A 104 -24.10 -13.05 -18.11
N GLU A 105 -24.61 -12.06 -18.84
CA GLU A 105 -25.71 -12.24 -19.79
C GLU A 105 -25.35 -13.28 -20.87
N ILE A 106 -24.16 -13.16 -21.48
CA ILE A 106 -23.66 -14.12 -22.47
C ILE A 106 -23.58 -15.54 -21.90
N LEU A 107 -22.99 -15.68 -20.70
CA LEU A 107 -22.91 -16.98 -20.03
C LEU A 107 -24.29 -17.55 -19.71
N SER A 108 -25.29 -16.70 -19.44
CA SER A 108 -26.66 -17.16 -19.17
C SER A 108 -27.42 -17.58 -20.44
N LEU A 109 -27.23 -16.87 -21.56
CA LEU A 109 -27.95 -17.12 -22.81
C LEU A 109 -27.31 -18.24 -23.65
N GLU A 110 -25.98 -18.38 -23.59
CA GLU A 110 -25.21 -19.19 -24.54
C GLU A 110 -24.41 -20.31 -23.85
N ASN A 111 -24.71 -20.62 -22.59
CA ASN A 111 -23.89 -21.49 -21.73
C ASN A 111 -23.46 -22.79 -22.41
N ASP A 112 -24.42 -23.52 -22.98
CA ASP A 112 -24.20 -24.83 -23.58
C ASP A 112 -23.37 -24.77 -24.88
N SER A 113 -23.51 -23.67 -25.64
CA SER A 113 -22.73 -23.41 -26.85
C SER A 113 -21.29 -23.07 -26.48
N LEU A 114 -21.09 -22.21 -25.48
CA LEU A 114 -19.78 -21.75 -25.01
C LEU A 114 -18.92 -22.86 -24.40
N HIS A 115 -19.55 -23.86 -23.76
CA HIS A 115 -18.84 -25.02 -23.20
C HIS A 115 -18.27 -25.95 -24.28
N ARG A 116 -18.86 -25.94 -25.49
CA ARG A 116 -18.40 -26.73 -26.63
C ARG A 116 -17.35 -26.03 -27.49
N ILE A 117 -17.15 -24.74 -27.26
CA ILE A 117 -16.22 -23.91 -28.01
C ILE A 117 -14.87 -23.88 -27.30
N GLU A 118 -13.89 -24.52 -27.90
CA GLU A 118 -12.49 -24.39 -27.50
C GLU A 118 -11.93 -23.01 -27.93
N TRP A 119 -11.03 -22.46 -27.13
CA TRP A 119 -10.31 -21.21 -27.35
C TRP A 119 -9.57 -21.25 -28.69
N ALA A 120 -8.99 -22.40 -29.04
CA ALA A 120 -8.33 -22.61 -30.32
C ALA A 120 -9.24 -22.37 -31.55
N ALA A 121 -10.57 -22.46 -31.38
CA ALA A 121 -11.52 -22.16 -32.44
C ALA A 121 -11.65 -20.66 -32.71
N ILE A 122 -11.43 -19.81 -31.69
CA ILE A 122 -11.42 -18.33 -31.83
C ILE A 122 -10.02 -17.74 -31.94
N ASP A 123 -8.99 -18.47 -31.54
CA ASP A 123 -7.61 -17.98 -31.56
C ASP A 123 -7.17 -17.59 -32.98
N ASN A 124 -6.26 -16.62 -33.07
CA ASN A 124 -5.86 -15.93 -34.29
C ASN A 124 -6.96 -15.07 -34.93
N LYS A 125 -7.71 -14.33 -34.12
CA LYS A 125 -8.70 -13.31 -34.55
C LYS A 125 -9.88 -13.90 -35.32
N LYS A 126 -10.18 -15.18 -35.12
CA LYS A 126 -11.36 -15.83 -35.70
C LYS A 126 -12.62 -15.38 -34.97
N LEU A 127 -13.72 -15.30 -35.72
CA LEU A 127 -15.02 -14.87 -35.23
C LEU A 127 -15.92 -16.10 -35.05
N ILE A 128 -16.53 -16.22 -33.88
CA ILE A 128 -17.64 -17.14 -33.64
C ILE A 128 -18.95 -16.35 -33.62
N ILE A 129 -19.94 -16.97 -34.24
CA ILE A 129 -21.32 -16.50 -34.30
C ILE A 129 -22.13 -17.34 -33.31
N LEU A 130 -22.63 -16.69 -32.26
CA LEU A 130 -23.60 -17.26 -31.33
C LEU A 130 -25.00 -16.77 -31.69
N ASP A 131 -26.05 -17.19 -30.97
CA ASP A 131 -27.41 -16.77 -31.28
C ASP A 131 -27.63 -15.30 -30.97
N SER A 132 -27.00 -14.81 -29.90
CA SER A 132 -27.21 -13.43 -29.40
C SER A 132 -26.01 -12.51 -29.61
N PHE A 133 -24.81 -13.04 -29.87
CA PHE A 133 -23.57 -12.25 -29.92
C PHE A 133 -22.58 -12.73 -30.98
N PHE A 134 -21.55 -11.92 -31.25
CA PHE A 134 -20.34 -12.37 -31.92
C PHE A 134 -19.14 -12.27 -30.98
N ILE A 135 -18.29 -13.30 -30.98
CA ILE A 135 -17.09 -13.34 -30.14
C ILE A 135 -15.86 -13.52 -31.00
N LYS A 136 -14.86 -12.67 -30.77
CA LYS A 136 -13.55 -12.74 -31.39
C LYS A 136 -12.49 -12.88 -30.32
N GLY A 137 -11.50 -13.74 -30.56
CA GLY A 137 -10.39 -13.97 -29.64
C GLY A 137 -9.05 -13.92 -30.33
N TYR A 138 -7.99 -13.62 -29.58
CA TYR A 138 -6.63 -14.01 -29.99
C TYR A 138 -5.71 -14.09 -28.79
N THR A 139 -4.76 -15.00 -28.87
CA THR A 139 -3.65 -15.11 -27.95
C THR A 139 -2.56 -14.14 -28.37
N GLN A 140 -2.07 -13.32 -27.45
CA GLN A 140 -0.95 -12.43 -27.68
C GLN A 140 0.21 -12.83 -26.78
N GLY A 141 1.29 -13.31 -27.38
CA GLY A 141 2.60 -13.39 -26.77
C GLY A 141 3.49 -12.29 -27.34
N ARG A 142 4.38 -11.71 -26.52
CA ARG A 142 5.55 -10.99 -27.06
C ARG A 142 6.65 -12.02 -27.32
N ASN A 143 7.49 -11.80 -28.33
CA ASN A 143 8.59 -12.68 -28.75
C ASN A 143 9.75 -12.81 -27.73
N ILE A 144 9.50 -12.68 -26.43
CA ILE A 144 10.50 -12.75 -25.37
C ILE A 144 10.26 -14.02 -24.54
N PRO A 145 11.28 -14.86 -24.29
CA PRO A 145 11.14 -16.19 -23.65
C PRO A 145 10.58 -16.23 -22.22
N SER A 146 10.12 -15.10 -21.64
CA SER A 146 9.56 -15.04 -20.28
C SER A 146 8.21 -14.34 -20.17
N ASP A 147 7.58 -13.97 -21.29
CA ASP A 147 6.39 -13.10 -21.22
C ASP A 147 5.08 -13.87 -21.02
N VAL A 148 4.20 -13.26 -20.23
CA VAL A 148 2.91 -13.84 -19.88
C VAL A 148 2.01 -13.82 -21.11
N VAL A 149 1.65 -15.00 -21.59
CA VAL A 149 0.70 -15.15 -22.70
C VAL A 149 -0.69 -14.71 -22.22
N HIS A 150 -1.25 -13.68 -22.85
CA HIS A 150 -2.60 -13.21 -22.54
C HIS A 150 -3.55 -13.43 -23.71
N LYS A 151 -4.83 -13.58 -23.36
CA LYS A 151 -5.94 -13.75 -24.29
C LYS A 151 -6.68 -12.44 -24.38
N VAL A 152 -6.89 -11.94 -25.59
CA VAL A 152 -7.72 -10.78 -25.85
C VAL A 152 -9.05 -11.27 -26.38
N ILE A 153 -10.15 -10.79 -25.79
CA ILE A 153 -11.51 -11.14 -26.19
C ILE A 153 -12.25 -9.86 -26.53
N THR A 154 -12.91 -9.86 -27.68
CA THR A 154 -13.80 -8.80 -28.12
C THR A 154 -15.18 -9.39 -28.38
N ILE A 155 -16.20 -8.79 -27.79
CA ILE A 155 -17.59 -9.18 -27.94
C ILE A 155 -18.32 -8.06 -28.68
N TYR A 156 -19.12 -8.45 -29.66
CA TYR A 156 -19.95 -7.56 -30.45
C TYR A 156 -21.42 -7.94 -30.32
N ASP A 157 -22.29 -6.93 -30.41
CA ASP A 157 -23.72 -7.14 -30.58
C ASP A 157 -24.02 -7.67 -31.98
N LYS A 158 -25.28 -8.04 -32.24
CA LYS A 158 -25.71 -8.49 -33.58
C LYS A 158 -25.65 -7.42 -34.66
N ASN A 159 -25.58 -6.16 -34.28
CA ASN A 159 -25.43 -5.04 -35.20
C ASN A 159 -23.95 -4.77 -35.56
N GLY A 160 -23.01 -5.50 -34.94
CA GLY A 160 -21.58 -5.35 -35.15
C GLY A 160 -20.92 -4.28 -34.26
N ASN A 161 -21.65 -3.69 -33.31
CA ASN A 161 -21.09 -2.74 -32.35
C ASN A 161 -20.27 -3.49 -31.30
N LYS A 162 -19.07 -2.96 -31.01
CA LYS A 162 -18.20 -3.51 -29.96
C LYS A 162 -18.80 -3.18 -28.59
N ILE A 163 -19.18 -4.21 -27.83
CA ILE A 163 -19.75 -4.05 -26.47
C ILE A 163 -18.65 -4.19 -25.42
N VAL A 164 -17.77 -5.19 -25.58
CA VAL A 164 -16.73 -5.52 -24.60
C VAL A 164 -15.42 -5.80 -25.31
N GLU A 165 -14.33 -5.32 -24.73
CA GLU A 165 -12.97 -5.72 -25.08
C GLU A 165 -12.19 -5.89 -23.78
N THR A 166 -11.65 -7.08 -23.56
CA THR A 166 -10.97 -7.42 -22.31
C THR A 166 -9.80 -8.36 -22.55
N ILE A 167 -8.91 -8.41 -21.56
CA ILE A 167 -7.70 -9.22 -21.57
C ILE A 167 -7.74 -10.13 -20.35
N THR A 168 -7.42 -11.40 -20.53
CA THR A 168 -7.31 -12.36 -19.43
C THR A 168 -6.06 -13.21 -19.57
N TYR A 169 -5.57 -13.69 -18.43
CA TYR A 169 -4.46 -14.62 -18.33
C TYR A 169 -4.93 -16.07 -18.10
N SER A 170 -6.24 -16.33 -18.30
CA SER A 170 -6.82 -17.66 -18.14
C SER A 170 -6.11 -18.70 -19.02
N LYS A 171 -5.65 -19.77 -18.38
CA LYS A 171 -5.06 -20.94 -19.05
C LYS A 171 -6.10 -21.93 -19.57
N SER A 172 -7.38 -21.68 -19.30
CA SER A 172 -8.49 -22.57 -19.60
C SER A 172 -8.70 -22.73 -21.10
N SER A 173 -9.14 -23.91 -21.55
CA SER A 173 -9.27 -24.17 -22.97
C SER A 173 -10.63 -23.78 -23.52
N THR A 174 -11.73 -23.85 -22.78
CA THR A 174 -13.07 -23.53 -23.30
C THR A 174 -13.47 -22.07 -23.06
N LEU A 175 -14.29 -21.53 -23.97
CA LEU A 175 -14.72 -20.13 -23.91
C LEU A 175 -15.57 -19.82 -22.68
N ALA A 176 -16.44 -20.75 -22.26
CA ALA A 176 -17.23 -20.60 -21.04
C ALA A 176 -16.35 -20.41 -19.79
N ILE A 177 -15.28 -21.21 -19.65
CA ILE A 177 -14.39 -21.11 -18.49
C ILE A 177 -13.55 -19.84 -18.58
N VAL A 178 -13.07 -19.46 -19.77
CA VAL A 178 -12.31 -18.22 -19.97
C VAL A 178 -13.15 -16.99 -19.57
N LEU A 179 -14.41 -16.92 -20.00
CA LEU A 179 -15.34 -15.85 -19.60
C LEU A 179 -15.62 -15.87 -18.09
N THR A 180 -15.78 -17.05 -17.51
CA THR A 180 -15.95 -17.22 -16.05
C THR A 180 -14.73 -16.73 -15.27
N ASP A 181 -13.53 -16.97 -15.77
CA ASP A 181 -12.29 -16.51 -15.13
C ASP A 181 -12.17 -14.98 -15.20
N ILE A 182 -12.57 -14.35 -16.32
CA ILE A 182 -12.69 -12.88 -16.40
C ILE A 182 -13.61 -12.33 -15.31
N LEU A 183 -14.77 -12.97 -15.10
CA LEU A 183 -15.69 -12.53 -14.03
C LEU A 183 -15.05 -12.62 -12.64
N LYS A 184 -14.28 -13.68 -12.37
CA LYS A 184 -13.54 -13.81 -11.10
C LYS A 184 -12.45 -12.75 -10.95
N GLU A 185 -11.72 -12.44 -12.03
CA GLU A 185 -10.69 -11.40 -12.03
C GLU A 185 -11.30 -10.03 -11.68
N ILE A 186 -12.42 -9.67 -12.33
CA ILE A 186 -13.16 -8.43 -12.05
C ILE A 186 -13.66 -8.38 -10.59
N ASP A 187 -14.22 -9.49 -10.07
CA ASP A 187 -14.71 -9.54 -8.69
C ASP A 187 -13.56 -9.42 -7.66
N VAL A 188 -12.41 -10.02 -7.92
CA VAL A 188 -11.21 -9.85 -7.07
C VAL A 188 -10.75 -8.40 -7.06
N GLU A 189 -10.65 -7.76 -8.22
CA GLU A 189 -10.29 -6.34 -8.34
C GLU A 189 -11.28 -5.44 -7.57
N LYS A 190 -12.60 -5.64 -7.78
CA LYS A 190 -13.65 -4.90 -7.08
C LYS A 190 -13.55 -5.06 -5.56
N ARG A 191 -13.36 -6.28 -5.07
CA ARG A 191 -13.20 -6.54 -3.63
C ARG A 191 -11.95 -5.89 -3.06
N ASN A 192 -10.84 -5.90 -3.81
CA ASN A 192 -9.60 -5.26 -3.37
C ASN A 192 -9.75 -3.73 -3.30
N PHE A 193 -10.40 -3.14 -4.29
CA PHE A 193 -10.74 -1.71 -4.29
C PHE A 193 -11.63 -1.35 -3.08
N HIS A 194 -12.72 -2.07 -2.87
CA HIS A 194 -13.62 -1.84 -1.72
C HIS A 194 -12.90 -2.01 -0.38
N LYS A 195 -12.02 -3.01 -0.26
CA LYS A 195 -11.19 -3.19 0.95
C LYS A 195 -10.27 -1.98 1.17
N ARG A 196 -9.67 -1.43 0.12
CA ARG A 196 -8.82 -0.24 0.18
C ARG A 196 -9.63 0.98 0.62
N ILE A 197 -10.77 1.26 -0.01
CA ILE A 197 -11.65 2.37 0.35
C ILE A 197 -12.13 2.23 1.81
N LYS A 198 -12.63 1.06 2.20
CA LYS A 198 -13.07 0.80 3.58
C LYS A 198 -11.95 0.99 4.61
N LYS A 199 -10.71 0.63 4.26
CA LYS A 199 -9.54 0.88 5.12
C LYS A 199 -9.29 2.38 5.28
N ILE A 200 -9.49 3.17 4.22
CA ILE A 200 -9.37 4.63 4.26
C ILE A 200 -10.51 5.26 5.07
N GLU A 201 -11.75 4.83 4.83
CA GLU A 201 -12.93 5.30 5.54
C GLU A 201 -12.92 5.00 7.04
N SER A 202 -12.31 3.89 7.43
CA SER A 202 -12.15 3.49 8.83
C SER A 202 -10.91 4.06 9.52
N ASP A 203 -10.23 5.03 8.90
CA ASP A 203 -9.04 5.71 9.42
C ASP A 203 -7.84 4.78 9.72
N LYS A 204 -7.82 3.60 9.08
CA LYS A 204 -6.74 2.61 9.20
C LYS A 204 -5.69 2.74 8.11
N PHE A 205 -5.52 3.92 7.53
CA PHE A 205 -4.66 4.15 6.37
C PHE A 205 -3.22 4.58 6.70
N TRP A 206 -2.87 4.66 7.99
CA TRP A 206 -1.59 5.18 8.45
C TRP A 206 -0.39 4.29 8.09
N SER A 207 0.55 4.87 7.35
CA SER A 207 1.86 4.27 7.09
C SER A 207 2.92 4.77 8.07
N TYR A 208 4.09 4.13 8.06
CA TYR A 208 5.23 4.59 8.86
C TYR A 208 5.62 6.02 8.51
N ARG A 209 5.71 6.34 7.21
CA ARG A 209 6.06 7.70 6.76
C ARG A 209 5.03 8.75 7.16
N GLN A 210 3.74 8.40 7.19
CA GLN A 210 2.69 9.33 7.59
C GLN A 210 2.71 9.59 9.09
N ILE A 211 2.96 8.56 9.91
CA ILE A 211 2.95 8.74 11.36
C ILE A 211 4.21 9.46 11.87
N LEU A 212 5.34 9.28 11.17
CA LEU A 212 6.66 9.73 11.61
C LEU A 212 6.69 11.22 12.03
N PRO A 213 6.22 12.20 11.23
CA PRO A 213 6.24 13.62 11.61
C PRO A 213 5.52 13.91 12.94
N TYR A 214 4.43 13.21 13.23
CA TYR A 214 3.67 13.39 14.48
C TYR A 214 4.40 12.77 15.67
N THR A 215 5.04 11.64 15.46
CA THR A 215 5.83 10.97 16.51
C THR A 215 7.13 11.70 16.84
N MET A 216 7.72 12.42 15.89
CA MET A 216 8.90 13.26 16.13
C MET A 216 8.57 14.45 17.04
N ASN A 217 7.37 15.02 16.91
CA ASN A 217 6.94 16.22 17.63
C ASN A 217 6.05 15.92 18.84
N ILE A 218 6.16 14.71 19.38
CA ILE A 218 5.24 14.20 20.40
C ILE A 218 5.26 15.02 21.71
N LEU A 219 6.37 15.69 22.03
CA LEU A 219 6.49 16.55 23.21
C LEU A 219 6.04 18.00 22.99
N PHE A 220 5.83 18.40 21.73
CA PHE A 220 5.68 19.80 21.35
C PHE A 220 4.35 20.08 20.65
N THR A 221 3.50 19.07 20.45
CA THR A 221 2.23 19.20 19.76
C THR A 221 1.14 18.39 20.46
N ASP A 222 -0.06 18.95 20.56
CA ASP A 222 -1.25 18.25 21.06
C ASP A 222 -1.94 17.41 19.97
N ASN A 223 -1.27 17.24 18.83
CA ASN A 223 -1.82 16.62 17.63
C ASN A 223 -1.80 15.09 17.70
N PHE A 224 -1.25 14.51 18.77
CA PHE A 224 -1.02 13.08 18.91
C PHE A 224 -1.20 12.62 20.37
N ILE A 225 -2.44 12.36 20.76
CA ILE A 225 -2.82 12.11 22.16
C ILE A 225 -3.14 10.62 22.37
N PRO A 226 -2.45 9.92 23.30
CA PRO A 226 -2.79 8.54 23.62
C PRO A 226 -4.13 8.47 24.38
N HIS A 227 -5.01 7.56 23.98
CA HIS A 227 -6.33 7.44 24.61
C HIS A 227 -6.52 6.14 25.40
N ASN A 228 -5.91 5.04 24.96
CA ASN A 228 -6.00 3.75 25.66
C ASN A 228 -4.80 3.50 26.59
N LYS A 229 -4.91 2.53 27.53
CA LYS A 229 -3.88 2.25 28.54
C LYS A 229 -2.52 1.90 27.91
N VAL A 230 -2.51 1.08 26.87
CA VAL A 230 -1.28 0.63 26.20
C VAL A 230 -0.59 1.78 25.47
N ALA A 231 -1.35 2.60 24.75
CA ALA A 231 -0.86 3.80 24.07
C ALA A 231 -0.31 4.81 25.08
N ASN A 232 -0.96 4.99 26.24
CA ASN A 232 -0.47 5.85 27.31
C ASN A 232 0.88 5.38 27.86
N VAL A 233 1.05 4.07 28.07
CA VAL A 233 2.33 3.50 28.52
C VAL A 233 3.41 3.71 27.46
N ILE A 234 3.11 3.40 26.19
CA ILE A 234 4.07 3.60 25.09
C ILE A 234 4.44 5.08 24.96
N TYR A 235 3.47 5.99 25.05
CA TYR A 235 3.66 7.44 25.03
C TYR A 235 4.55 7.92 26.18
N PHE A 236 4.30 7.42 27.39
CA PHE A 236 5.11 7.75 28.56
C PHE A 236 6.56 7.30 28.40
N ILE A 237 6.76 6.04 27.97
CA ILE A 237 8.11 5.51 27.71
C ILE A 237 8.79 6.30 26.59
N HIS A 238 8.05 6.65 25.53
CA HIS A 238 8.56 7.48 24.44
C HIS A 238 9.05 8.84 24.94
N SER A 239 8.22 9.52 25.72
CA SER A 239 8.53 10.82 26.32
C SER A 239 9.76 10.74 27.24
N LEU A 240 9.86 9.67 28.03
CA LEU A 240 11.01 9.43 28.91
C LEU A 240 12.30 9.19 28.11
N VAL A 241 12.24 8.44 27.00
CA VAL A 241 13.40 8.24 26.10
C VAL A 241 13.88 9.58 25.54
N ILE A 242 12.97 10.45 25.11
CA ILE A 242 13.32 11.78 24.60
C ILE A 242 13.92 12.64 25.73
N GLY A 243 13.32 12.65 26.92
CA GLY A 243 13.83 13.41 28.06
C GLY A 243 15.23 12.99 28.49
N ILE A 244 15.49 11.67 28.60
CA ILE A 244 16.82 11.13 28.93
C ILE A 244 17.84 11.51 27.84
N PHE A 245 17.45 11.42 26.57
CA PHE A 245 18.31 11.82 25.47
C PHE A 245 18.69 13.30 25.56
N LEU A 246 17.72 14.21 25.73
CA LEU A 246 17.95 15.64 25.83
C LEU A 246 18.86 15.99 27.02
N LEU A 247 18.62 15.40 28.19
CA LEU A 247 19.49 15.58 29.36
C LEU A 247 20.92 15.10 29.10
N THR A 248 21.09 13.92 28.50
CA THR A 248 22.40 13.37 28.15
C THR A 248 23.12 14.24 27.12
N PHE A 249 22.38 14.74 26.14
CA PHE A 249 22.87 15.64 25.10
C PHE A 249 23.38 16.95 25.70
N MET A 250 22.56 17.63 26.51
CA MET A 250 22.92 18.87 27.19
C MET A 250 24.13 18.69 28.12
N ALA A 251 24.12 17.64 28.96
CA ALA A 251 25.24 17.34 29.85
C ALA A 251 26.55 17.10 29.08
N SER A 252 26.49 16.39 27.96
CA SER A 252 27.65 16.11 27.11
C SER A 252 28.18 17.38 26.44
N LEU A 253 27.29 18.27 25.96
CA LEU A 253 27.69 19.56 25.40
C LEU A 253 28.33 20.47 26.44
N TYR A 254 27.72 20.57 27.62
CA TYR A 254 28.24 21.38 28.72
C TYR A 254 29.62 20.89 29.20
N GLN A 255 29.80 19.57 29.33
CA GLN A 255 31.09 18.99 29.69
C GLN A 255 32.17 19.29 28.63
N ASN A 256 31.84 19.17 27.35
CA ASN A 256 32.77 19.50 26.27
C ASN A 256 33.14 20.99 26.28
N TYR A 257 32.18 21.88 26.52
CA TYR A 257 32.43 23.31 26.62
C TYR A 257 33.42 23.65 27.76
N ILE A 258 33.23 23.05 28.94
CA ILE A 258 34.15 23.23 30.08
C ILE A 258 35.55 22.73 29.73
N VAL A 259 35.65 21.53 29.14
CA VAL A 259 36.94 20.92 28.78
C VAL A 259 37.66 21.74 27.71
N SER A 260 36.95 22.32 26.73
CA SER A 260 37.57 23.16 25.69
C SER A 260 38.07 24.52 26.17
N LYS A 261 37.66 24.96 27.37
CA LYS A 261 38.11 26.21 28.00
C LYS A 261 39.31 26.02 28.93
N LYS A 262 39.71 24.78 29.20
CA LYS A 262 40.94 24.44 29.93
C LYS A 262 42.05 24.15 28.94
#